data_AF-J7S4S4-F1
#
_entry.id   AF-J7S4S4-F1
#
_cell.length_a   1.000
_cell.length_b   1.000
_cell.length_c   1.000
_cell.angle_alpha   90.00
_cell.angle_beta   90.00
_cell.angle_gamma   90.00
#
_symmetry.space_group_name_H-M   'P 1'
#
loop_
_entity.id
_entity.type
_entity.pdbx_description
1 polymer ?
#
loop_
_entity_poly.entity_id
_entity_poly.type
_entity_poly.pdbx_seq_one_letter_code
_entity_poly.pdbx_strand_id
1 'polypeptide(L)'
;MSSRRGCRLFDRITSAGCWTRRWTSGCPPPAGSSTRDAASKASANRAALLENTEIKELAMASRYGPRAGRTVSVHNNDTTSACRSLDSTLYANSIAQDRRAQRFYMKPGKRAEQKTALRHRKTFMKGFKHLMDIVQDAKRKGY
;
A
#
# COMPACT_ATOMS: atom_id res chain seq x y z
N MET A 1 27.57 -28.43 12.75
CA MET A 1 27.24 -28.82 11.36
C MET A 1 26.26 -27.78 10.81
N SER A 2 26.73 -26.83 9.98
CA SER A 2 26.38 -26.67 8.54
C SER A 2 24.91 -27.01 8.22
N SER A 3 24.07 -26.21 7.55
CA SER A 3 24.36 -25.33 6.42
C SER A 3 23.16 -24.40 6.07
N ARG A 4 23.52 -23.18 5.70
CA ARG A 4 23.00 -22.16 4.76
C ARG A 4 21.59 -22.23 4.12
N ARG A 5 21.00 -21.02 4.14
CA ARG A 5 19.93 -20.42 3.31
C ARG A 5 20.12 -20.63 1.79
N GLY A 6 19.01 -20.83 1.07
CA GLY A 6 18.92 -20.74 -0.39
C GLY A 6 17.85 -19.74 -0.83
N CYS A 7 18.28 -18.58 -1.34
CA CYS A 7 17.44 -17.66 -2.11
C CYS A 7 17.73 -17.86 -3.60
N ARG A 8 16.67 -18.00 -4.42
CA ARG A 8 16.78 -18.13 -5.87
C ARG A 8 17.00 -16.76 -6.52
N LEU A 9 17.96 -16.77 -7.45
CA LEU A 9 18.38 -15.70 -8.33
C LEU A 9 17.29 -15.37 -9.36
N PHE A 10 17.09 -14.10 -9.67
CA PHE A 10 16.34 -13.63 -10.84
C PHE A 10 17.36 -13.28 -11.92
N ASP A 11 17.27 -13.93 -13.08
CA ASP A 11 18.10 -13.66 -14.25
C ASP A 11 17.64 -12.38 -14.94
N ARG A 12 18.56 -11.43 -15.10
CA ARG A 12 18.46 -10.39 -16.13
C ARG A 12 19.81 -10.30 -16.83
N ILE A 13 19.83 -10.84 -18.05
CA ILE A 13 20.96 -10.81 -18.96
C ILE A 13 21.08 -9.38 -19.50
N THR A 14 22.14 -8.68 -19.15
CA THR A 14 22.63 -7.52 -19.88
C THR A 14 24.14 -7.56 -19.86
N SER A 15 24.72 -7.58 -21.05
CA SER A 15 26.14 -7.73 -21.34
C SER A 15 26.93 -6.47 -20.98
N ALA A 16 27.76 -6.55 -19.95
CA ALA A 16 29.04 -5.84 -19.85
C ALA A 16 29.78 -6.37 -18.61
N GLY A 17 31.03 -6.77 -18.79
CA GLY A 17 31.86 -7.36 -17.74
C GLY A 17 32.14 -6.41 -16.59
N CYS A 18 32.00 -6.91 -15.36
CA CYS A 18 33.05 -6.93 -14.33
C CYS A 18 32.44 -7.55 -13.08
N TRP A 19 32.95 -8.71 -12.69
CA TRP A 19 32.66 -9.31 -11.41
C TRP A 19 33.45 -8.59 -10.32
N THR A 20 32.76 -7.90 -9.42
CA THR A 20 33.26 -7.73 -8.06
C THR A 20 32.17 -8.09 -7.07
N ARG A 21 32.22 -9.34 -6.59
CA ARG A 21 31.72 -9.70 -5.26
C ARG A 21 32.51 -8.86 -4.26
N ARG A 22 31.91 -7.81 -3.70
CA ARG A 22 32.42 -7.20 -2.47
C ARG A 22 31.58 -7.69 -1.31
N TRP A 23 32.15 -8.61 -0.55
CA TRP A 23 31.74 -8.88 0.83
C TRP A 23 31.82 -7.56 1.60
N THR A 24 30.68 -7.07 2.09
CA THR A 24 30.68 -6.10 3.18
C THR A 24 30.60 -6.88 4.49
N SER A 25 31.73 -7.47 4.88
CA SER A 25 32.02 -7.67 6.29
C SER A 25 32.02 -6.30 6.95
N GLY A 26 31.32 -6.18 8.09
CA GLY A 26 31.05 -4.93 8.78
C GLY A 26 32.28 -4.03 8.91
N CYS A 27 32.19 -2.85 8.29
CA CYS A 27 32.92 -1.69 8.78
C CYS A 27 32.10 -1.13 9.95
N PRO A 28 32.69 -0.93 11.14
CA PRO A 28 32.03 -0.16 12.18
C PRO A 28 31.78 1.26 11.65
N PRO A 29 30.63 1.88 11.98
CA PRO A 29 30.38 3.26 11.60
C PRO A 29 31.46 4.17 12.19
N PRO A 30 31.86 5.26 11.49
CA PRO A 30 32.79 6.22 12.04
C PRO A 30 32.22 6.78 13.35
N ALA A 31 33.00 6.66 14.43
CA ALA A 31 32.73 7.31 15.70
C ALA A 31 32.88 8.83 15.50
N GLY A 32 31.78 9.48 15.13
CA GLY A 32 31.80 10.92 14.83
C GLY A 32 30.61 11.39 14.01
N SER A 33 29.38 11.14 14.46
CA SER A 33 28.21 11.91 14.02
C SER A 33 27.53 12.48 15.25
N SER A 34 27.32 13.79 15.22
CA SER A 34 27.00 14.61 16.36
C SER A 34 25.76 14.13 17.13
N THR A 35 25.82 14.21 18.47
CA THR A 35 24.62 14.16 19.32
C THR A 35 23.67 15.35 19.06
N ARG A 36 24.10 16.34 18.27
CA ARG A 36 23.30 17.51 17.85
C ARG A 36 22.33 17.19 16.70
N ASP A 37 22.65 16.21 15.84
CA ASP A 37 21.78 15.81 14.71
C ASP A 37 20.60 14.92 15.14
N ALA A 38 20.72 14.22 16.28
CA ALA A 38 19.62 13.46 16.87
C ALA A 38 18.58 14.39 17.52
N ALA A 39 19.03 15.49 18.15
CA ALA A 39 18.15 16.50 18.73
C ALA A 39 17.41 17.31 17.65
N SER A 40 18.07 17.65 16.53
CA SER A 40 17.42 18.34 15.40
C SER A 40 16.36 17.46 14.73
N LYS A 41 16.63 16.17 14.50
CA LYS A 41 15.64 15.20 14.01
C LYS A 41 14.51 14.96 15.01
N ALA A 42 14.79 14.94 16.31
CA ALA A 42 13.76 14.83 17.35
C ALA A 42 12.85 16.08 17.42
N SER A 43 13.41 17.28 17.19
CA SER A 43 12.64 18.53 17.13
C SER A 43 11.76 18.62 15.88
N ALA A 44 12.25 18.17 14.72
CA ALA A 44 11.47 18.07 13.49
C ALA A 44 10.34 17.01 13.61
N ASN A 45 10.62 15.88 14.25
CA ASN A 45 9.62 14.86 14.54
C ASN A 45 8.57 15.34 15.56
N ARG A 46 8.94 16.19 16.54
CA ARG A 46 7.98 16.83 17.47
C ARG A 46 7.07 17.82 16.76
N ALA A 47 7.60 18.66 15.86
CA ALA A 47 6.78 19.59 15.08
C ALA A 47 5.80 18.86 14.14
N ALA A 48 6.29 17.84 13.42
CA ALA A 48 5.43 16.98 12.60
C ALA A 48 4.39 16.22 13.45
N LEU A 49 4.74 15.74 14.64
CA LEU A 49 3.79 15.10 15.55
C LEU A 49 2.69 16.08 15.98
N LEU A 50 3.03 17.34 16.27
CA LEU A 50 2.08 18.38 16.68
C LEU A 50 1.12 18.76 15.53
N GLU A 51 1.61 18.94 14.31
CA GLU A 51 0.77 19.17 13.13
C GLU A 51 -0.15 17.97 12.84
N ASN A 52 0.36 16.76 13.05
CA ASN A 52 -0.44 15.54 12.90
C ASN A 52 -1.48 15.37 14.01
N THR A 53 -1.22 15.87 15.22
CA THR A 53 -2.21 15.89 16.30
C THR A 53 -3.31 16.89 16.02
N GLU A 54 -3.01 18.05 15.43
CA GLU A 54 -4.01 19.05 15.06
C GLU A 54 -4.93 18.54 13.92
N ILE A 55 -4.37 17.89 12.91
CA ILE A 55 -5.18 17.27 11.84
C ILE A 55 -6.00 16.09 12.38
N LYS A 56 -5.45 15.30 13.30
CA LYS A 56 -6.20 14.24 13.99
C LYS A 56 -7.28 14.81 14.88
N GLU A 57 -7.04 15.92 15.57
CA GLU A 57 -8.04 16.61 16.39
C GLU A 57 -9.16 17.20 15.52
N LEU A 58 -8.84 17.81 14.38
CA LEU A 58 -9.85 18.25 13.40
C LEU A 58 -10.62 17.05 12.81
N ALA A 59 -9.96 15.92 12.57
CA ALA A 59 -10.62 14.68 12.15
C ALA A 59 -11.49 14.08 13.27
N MET A 60 -11.08 14.22 14.55
CA MET A 60 -11.83 13.78 15.72
C MET A 60 -12.98 14.72 16.08
N ALA A 61 -12.88 16.02 15.77
CA ALA A 61 -13.97 16.99 15.84
C ALA A 61 -14.98 16.77 14.69
N SER A 62 -14.48 16.34 13.53
CA SER A 62 -15.24 15.91 12.36
C SER A 62 -15.69 14.44 12.43
N ARG A 63 -15.89 13.84 13.61
CA ARG A 63 -16.38 12.45 13.73
C ARG A 63 -17.68 12.20 12.96
N TYR A 64 -18.50 13.24 12.79
CA TYR A 64 -19.74 13.21 12.03
C TYR A 64 -19.70 14.31 10.95
N GLY A 65 -19.46 13.91 9.71
CA GLY A 65 -19.47 14.84 8.58
C GLY A 65 -19.02 14.19 7.28
N PRO A 66 -19.38 14.77 6.11
CA PRO A 66 -19.02 14.22 4.79
C PRO A 66 -17.51 14.24 4.50
N ARG A 67 -16.71 14.92 5.33
CA ARG A 67 -15.24 14.99 5.25
C ARG A 67 -14.55 13.94 6.13
N ALA A 68 -15.27 13.29 7.04
CA ALA A 68 -14.73 12.27 7.92
C ALA A 68 -14.12 11.12 7.11
N GLY A 69 -12.86 10.76 7.40
CA GLY A 69 -12.15 9.68 6.71
C GLY A 69 -11.78 9.95 5.25
N ARG A 70 -11.89 11.21 4.78
CA ARG A 70 -11.50 11.66 3.42
C ARG A 70 -10.39 12.72 3.45
N THR A 71 -9.69 12.83 4.57
CA THR A 71 -8.58 13.77 4.81
C THR A 71 -7.32 12.98 5.11
N VAL A 72 -6.19 13.40 4.54
CA VAL A 72 -4.87 12.79 4.74
C VAL A 72 -3.87 13.92 4.97
N SER A 73 -3.06 13.81 6.03
CA SER A 73 -1.95 14.72 6.28
C SER A 73 -0.82 14.48 5.29
N VAL A 74 -0.25 15.54 4.74
CA VAL A 74 0.91 15.45 3.86
C VAL A 74 2.16 15.48 4.73
N HIS A 75 3.04 14.49 4.57
CA HIS A 75 4.32 14.45 5.29
C HIS A 75 5.48 14.60 4.31
N ASN A 76 6.58 15.20 4.76
CA ASN A 76 7.84 15.30 4.00
C ASN A 76 7.72 15.96 2.62
N ASN A 77 6.80 16.93 2.47
CA ASN A 77 6.51 17.62 1.20
C ASN A 77 6.11 16.72 0.03
N ASP A 78 5.83 15.44 0.27
CA ASP A 78 5.40 14.51 -0.77
C ASP A 78 3.88 14.51 -0.88
N THR A 79 3.38 15.47 -1.66
CA THR A 79 1.95 15.57 -1.98
C THR A 79 1.48 14.40 -2.84
N THR A 80 2.37 13.81 -3.65
CA THR A 80 2.00 12.76 -4.59
C THR A 80 1.66 11.45 -3.88
N SER A 81 2.42 11.07 -2.86
CA SER A 81 2.11 9.88 -2.05
C SER A 81 0.86 10.09 -1.19
N ALA A 82 0.67 11.28 -0.63
CA ALA A 82 -0.54 11.64 0.10
C ALA A 82 -1.80 11.54 -0.78
N CYS A 83 -1.75 12.03 -2.02
CA CYS A 83 -2.85 11.89 -2.99
C CYS A 83 -3.15 10.42 -3.33
N ARG A 84 -2.13 9.59 -3.56
CA ARG A 84 -2.32 8.14 -3.81
C ARG A 84 -2.94 7.41 -2.61
N SER A 85 -2.52 7.80 -1.41
CA SER A 85 -3.10 7.26 -0.16
C SER A 85 -4.58 7.64 -0.05
N LEU A 86 -4.91 8.92 -0.33
CA LEU A 86 -6.29 9.39 -0.33
C LEU A 86 -7.13 8.64 -1.38
N ASP A 87 -6.63 8.46 -2.60
CA ASP A 87 -7.32 7.71 -3.66
C ASP A 87 -7.62 6.27 -3.23
N SER A 88 -6.65 5.58 -2.62
CA SER A 88 -6.84 4.23 -2.07
C SER A 88 -7.98 4.19 -1.05
N THR A 89 -8.04 5.15 -0.12
CA THR A 89 -9.12 5.27 0.86
C THR A 89 -10.48 5.52 0.18
N LEU A 90 -10.52 6.34 -0.88
CA LEU A 90 -11.75 6.60 -1.63
C LEU A 90 -12.24 5.36 -2.39
N TYR A 91 -11.31 4.58 -2.97
CA TYR A 91 -11.63 3.34 -3.67
C TYR A 91 -12.09 2.23 -2.74
N ALA A 92 -11.45 2.06 -1.58
CA ALA A 92 -11.86 1.09 -0.57
C ALA A 92 -13.31 1.32 -0.12
N ASN A 93 -13.69 2.59 0.03
CA ASN A 93 -15.05 3.00 0.40
C ASN A 93 -16.03 3.10 -0.79
N SER A 94 -15.59 2.85 -2.02
CA SER A 94 -16.42 2.87 -3.24
C SER A 94 -17.16 4.19 -3.54
N ILE A 95 -16.71 5.32 -2.99
CA ILE A 95 -17.42 6.63 -3.05
C ILE A 95 -17.69 7.11 -4.48
N ALA A 96 -16.71 6.94 -5.39
CA ALA A 96 -16.86 7.36 -6.78
C ALA A 96 -17.88 6.49 -7.55
N GLN A 97 -18.04 5.22 -7.17
CA GLN A 97 -19.03 4.32 -7.76
C GLN A 97 -20.42 4.69 -7.25
N ASP A 98 -20.55 4.93 -5.95
CA ASP A 98 -21.81 5.33 -5.33
C ASP A 98 -22.31 6.67 -5.88
N ARG A 99 -21.42 7.66 -6.04
CA ARG A 99 -21.75 8.93 -6.69
C ARG A 99 -22.30 8.74 -8.11
N ARG A 100 -21.73 7.81 -8.88
CA ARG A 100 -22.21 7.48 -10.22
C ARG A 100 -23.57 6.75 -10.18
N ALA A 101 -23.75 5.83 -9.23
CA ALA A 101 -24.99 5.08 -9.06
C ALA A 101 -26.16 5.95 -8.56
N GLN A 102 -25.87 6.97 -7.76
CA GLN A 102 -26.86 7.91 -7.21
C GLN A 102 -27.35 8.94 -8.25
N ARG A 103 -26.62 9.16 -9.36
CA ARG A 103 -26.96 10.17 -10.37
C ARG A 103 -28.34 9.95 -10.99
N PHE A 104 -28.75 8.71 -11.19
CA PHE A 104 -30.01 8.36 -11.82
C PHE A 104 -30.79 7.36 -10.98
N TYR A 105 -32.11 7.54 -10.92
CA TYR A 105 -32.97 6.55 -10.29
C TYR A 105 -33.01 5.26 -11.09
N MET A 106 -32.72 4.15 -10.42
CA MET A 106 -32.87 2.80 -10.97
C MET A 106 -33.98 2.07 -10.22
N LYS A 107 -34.85 1.37 -10.96
CA LYS A 107 -35.90 0.52 -10.38
C LYS A 107 -35.27 -0.55 -9.47
N PRO A 108 -35.87 -0.87 -8.31
CA PRO A 108 -35.29 -1.79 -7.32
C PRO A 108 -35.00 -3.19 -7.90
N GLY A 109 -35.90 -3.72 -8.74
CA GLY A 109 -35.70 -5.01 -9.41
C GLY A 109 -34.44 -5.04 -10.29
N LYS A 110 -34.20 -3.96 -11.05
CA LYS A 110 -32.98 -3.83 -11.86
C LYS A 110 -31.72 -3.67 -11.01
N ARG A 111 -31.80 -3.02 -9.84
CA ARG A 111 -30.65 -2.99 -8.91
C ARG A 111 -30.32 -4.37 -8.36
N ALA A 112 -31.34 -5.17 -8.03
CA ALA A 112 -31.16 -6.53 -7.51
C ALA A 112 -30.53 -7.45 -8.56
N GLU A 113 -31.02 -7.40 -9.81
CA GLU A 113 -30.46 -8.15 -10.94
C GLU A 113 -28.98 -7.83 -11.15
N GLN A 114 -28.62 -6.55 -11.22
CA GLN A 114 -27.21 -6.12 -11.34
C GLN A 114 -26.37 -6.60 -10.16
N LYS A 115 -26.87 -6.50 -8.93
CA LYS A 115 -26.17 -6.97 -7.73
C LYS A 115 -25.90 -8.46 -7.78
N THR A 116 -26.86 -9.27 -8.22
CA THR A 116 -26.71 -10.73 -8.36
C THR A 116 -25.69 -11.07 -9.45
N ALA A 117 -25.75 -10.43 -10.62
CA ALA A 117 -24.78 -10.63 -11.69
C ALA A 117 -23.35 -10.27 -11.25
N LEU A 118 -23.18 -9.15 -10.55
CA LEU A 118 -21.88 -8.73 -10.01
C LEU A 118 -21.36 -9.69 -8.92
N ARG A 119 -22.24 -10.21 -8.05
CA ARG A 119 -21.87 -11.24 -7.05
C ARG A 119 -21.39 -12.50 -7.75
N HIS A 120 -22.14 -13.00 -8.72
CA HIS A 120 -21.76 -14.18 -9.51
C HIS A 120 -20.39 -14.00 -10.16
N ARG A 121 -20.16 -12.88 -10.86
CA ARG A 121 -18.86 -12.56 -11.47
C ARG A 121 -17.72 -12.55 -10.44
N LYS A 122 -17.94 -11.97 -9.26
CA LYS A 122 -16.94 -11.94 -8.18
C LYS A 122 -16.63 -13.34 -7.66
N THR A 123 -17.64 -14.18 -7.43
CA THR A 123 -17.45 -15.56 -6.96
C THR A 123 -16.73 -16.40 -8.01
N PHE A 124 -17.14 -16.31 -9.27
CA PHE A 124 -16.50 -17.00 -10.38
C PHE A 124 -15.01 -16.64 -10.50
N MET A 125 -14.66 -15.34 -10.45
CA MET A 125 -13.27 -14.90 -10.51
C MET A 125 -12.43 -15.34 -9.31
N LYS A 126 -13.01 -15.46 -8.11
CA LYS A 126 -12.31 -16.02 -6.95
C LYS A 126 -11.98 -17.49 -7.15
N GLY A 127 -12.95 -18.29 -7.62
CA GLY A 127 -12.73 -19.71 -7.92
C GLY A 127 -11.70 -19.91 -9.04
N PHE A 128 -11.79 -19.10 -10.10
CA PHE A 128 -10.83 -19.15 -11.21
C PHE A 128 -9.40 -18.83 -10.76
N LYS A 129 -9.19 -17.78 -9.95
CA LYS A 129 -7.88 -17.44 -9.40
C LYS A 129 -7.33 -18.57 -8.53
N HIS A 130 -8.17 -19.12 -7.65
CA HIS A 130 -7.79 -20.26 -6.81
C HIS A 130 -7.36 -21.48 -7.64
N LEU A 131 -8.08 -21.78 -8.72
CA LEU A 131 -7.69 -22.86 -9.64
C LEU A 131 -6.35 -22.59 -10.30
N MET A 132 -6.10 -21.34 -10.73
CA MET A 132 -4.81 -20.97 -11.32
C MET A 132 -3.66 -21.04 -10.32
N ASP A 133 -3.91 -20.73 -9.05
CA ASP A 133 -2.91 -20.89 -7.99
C ASP A 133 -2.56 -22.38 -7.79
N ILE A 134 -3.54 -23.28 -7.87
CA ILE A 134 -3.31 -24.74 -7.82
C ILE A 134 -2.48 -25.21 -9.03
N VAL A 135 -2.84 -24.76 -10.24
CA VAL A 135 -2.11 -25.12 -11.47
C VAL A 135 -0.66 -24.62 -11.42
N GLN A 136 -0.44 -23.40 -10.94
CA GLN A 136 0.90 -22.85 -10.75
C GLN A 136 1.69 -23.62 -9.69
N ASP A 137 1.04 -24.04 -8.61
CA ASP A 137 1.67 -24.87 -7.57
C ASP A 137 2.02 -26.27 -8.10
N ALA A 138 1.15 -26.86 -8.92
CA ALA A 138 1.38 -28.14 -9.57
C ALA A 138 2.60 -28.08 -10.51
N LYS A 139 2.64 -27.07 -11.37
CA LYS A 139 3.79 -26.78 -12.23
C LYS A 139 5.08 -26.56 -11.44
N ARG A 140 5.01 -25.89 -10.27
CA ARG A 140 6.18 -25.65 -9.40
C ARG A 140 6.71 -26.93 -8.77
N LYS A 141 5.83 -27.87 -8.45
CA LYS A 141 6.17 -29.20 -7.90
C LYS A 141 6.59 -30.20 -8.99
N GLY A 142 6.19 -29.97 -10.24
CA GLY A 142 6.49 -30.83 -11.37
C GLY A 142 5.46 -31.94 -11.59
N TYR A 143 4.20 -31.71 -11.20
CA TYR A 143 3.06 -32.54 -11.63
C TYR A 143 2.62 -32.19 -13.05
#